data_AF-A0A6V8CCH8-F1
#
_entry.id   AF-A0A6V8CCH8-F1
#
_cell.length_a   1.000
_cell.length_b   1.000
_cell.length_c   1.000
_cell.angle_alpha   90.00
_cell.angle_beta   90.00
_cell.angle_gamma   90.00
#
_symmetry.space_group_name_H-M   'P 1'
#
loop_
_entity.id
_entity.type
_entity.pdbx_description
1 polymer ?
#
loop_
_entity_poly.entity_id
_entity_poly.type
_entity_poly.pdbx_seq_one_letter_code
_entity_poly.pdbx_strand_id
1 'polypeptide(L)'
;MIPASYLVEWIQMEATETANVPTPRSPDLDRLEVFRSTVEIMLADGVLTREEKRLAIRLATALKLKEEQPAQAYAAVENGEPLPEGDPIDHDEQREAYGKVAEVALLNASLSRDEFRVLEHLQDVMGITPEEHATFLAQAEELARLRLSDPKAIERVRETISDLSTLVFSRRDRA
;
A
#
# COMPACT_ATOMS: atom_id res chain seq x y z
N MET A 1 24.60 37.41 11.14
CA MET A 1 25.07 38.11 9.92
C MET A 1 26.19 37.27 9.34
N ILE A 2 25.91 36.50 8.28
CA ILE A 2 26.87 35.53 7.71
C ILE A 2 27.80 36.29 6.75
N PRO A 3 29.13 36.07 6.77
CA PRO A 3 30.07 36.74 5.87
C PRO A 3 29.79 36.40 4.41
N ALA A 4 29.88 37.39 3.52
CA ALA A 4 29.58 37.25 2.09
C ALA A 4 30.44 36.18 1.36
N SER A 5 31.58 35.80 1.91
CA SER A 5 32.42 34.71 1.40
C SER A 5 31.76 33.34 1.48
N TYR A 6 30.91 33.10 2.48
CA TYR A 6 30.20 31.82 2.64
C TYR A 6 28.99 31.68 1.69
N LEU A 7 28.44 32.81 1.21
CA LEU A 7 27.31 32.79 0.26
C LEU A 7 27.76 32.35 -1.14
N VAL A 8 29.00 32.67 -1.54
CA VAL A 8 29.54 32.27 -2.84
C VAL A 8 29.88 30.77 -2.85
N GLU A 9 30.43 30.23 -1.76
CA GLU A 9 30.64 28.78 -1.60
C GLU A 9 29.33 27.99 -1.59
N TRP A 10 28.28 28.49 -0.93
CA TRP A 10 26.95 27.86 -0.94
C TRP A 10 26.32 27.82 -2.34
N ILE A 11 26.40 28.92 -3.08
CA ILE A 11 25.86 29.00 -4.45
C ILE A 11 26.67 28.16 -5.44
N GLN A 12 27.99 28.01 -5.21
CA GLN A 12 28.85 27.15 -6.03
C GLN A 12 28.67 25.65 -5.70
N MET A 13 28.34 25.29 -4.44
CA MET A 13 28.00 23.92 -4.06
C MET A 13 26.64 23.46 -4.62
N GLU A 14 25.63 24.34 -4.64
CA GLU A 14 24.32 24.01 -5.22
C GLU A 14 24.34 23.83 -6.76
N ALA A 15 25.35 24.36 -7.44
CA ALA A 15 25.41 24.39 -8.90
C ALA A 15 26.10 23.17 -9.55
N THR A 16 26.62 22.20 -8.79
CA THR A 16 27.40 21.08 -9.34
C THR A 16 26.91 19.68 -9.00
N GLU A 17 25.68 19.51 -8.50
CA GLU A 17 25.16 18.19 -8.14
C GLU A 17 23.79 17.87 -8.77
N THR A 18 23.68 18.10 -10.09
CA THR A 18 22.70 17.38 -10.93
C THR A 18 23.26 16.02 -11.33
N ALA A 19 23.39 15.13 -10.35
CA ALA A 19 23.68 13.71 -10.58
C ALA A 19 22.84 12.88 -9.61
N ASN A 20 21.67 12.42 -10.08
CA ASN A 20 20.88 11.32 -9.54
C ASN A 20 21.00 11.10 -8.03
N VAL A 21 20.59 12.08 -7.22
CA VAL A 21 20.39 11.87 -5.79
C VAL A 21 19.10 11.04 -5.67
N PRO A 22 19.14 9.79 -5.17
CA PRO A 22 17.91 9.11 -4.80
C PRO A 22 17.27 10.01 -3.75
N THR A 23 16.05 10.48 -4.02
CA THR A 23 15.17 11.04 -3.00
C THR A 23 15.30 10.15 -1.75
N PRO A 24 15.50 10.71 -0.54
CA PRO A 24 15.58 9.89 0.66
C PRO A 24 14.39 8.94 0.64
N ARG A 25 14.67 7.64 0.50
CA ARG A 25 13.65 6.59 0.56
C ARG A 25 12.95 6.82 1.90
N SER A 26 11.63 6.95 1.87
CA SER A 26 10.78 7.28 3.03
C SER A 26 11.25 6.60 4.31
N PRO A 27 11.04 7.19 5.51
CA PRO A 27 11.44 6.55 6.75
C PRO A 27 10.91 5.12 6.77
N ASP A 28 11.73 4.19 7.26
CA ASP A 28 11.33 2.80 7.44
C ASP A 28 10.00 2.79 8.21
N LEU A 29 8.94 2.29 7.58
CA LEU A 29 7.63 2.23 8.21
C LEU A 29 7.65 1.09 9.23
N ASP A 30 6.79 1.17 10.24
CA ASP A 30 6.59 0.08 11.17
C ASP A 30 5.61 -0.95 10.59
N ARG A 31 6.04 -2.21 10.42
CA ARG A 31 5.19 -3.28 9.87
C ARG A 31 3.90 -3.49 10.65
N LEU A 32 4.01 -3.43 11.98
CA LEU A 32 2.88 -3.70 12.86
C LEU A 32 1.89 -2.54 12.83
N GLU A 33 2.37 -1.30 12.73
CA GLU A 33 1.49 -0.13 12.57
C GLU A 33 0.80 -0.09 11.21
N VAL A 34 1.50 -0.44 10.12
CA VAL A 34 0.90 -0.58 8.78
C VAL A 34 -0.23 -1.62 8.83
N PHE A 35 0.00 -2.75 9.50
CA PHE A 35 -1.01 -3.77 9.66
C PHE A 35 -2.19 -3.30 10.52
N ARG A 36 -1.92 -2.71 11.69
CA ARG A 36 -2.92 -2.17 12.62
C ARG A 36 -3.84 -1.17 11.94
N SER A 37 -3.28 -0.13 11.34
CA SER A 37 -4.04 0.92 10.65
C SER A 37 -4.88 0.35 9.50
N THR A 38 -4.38 -0.68 8.80
CA THR A 38 -5.17 -1.33 7.75
C THR A 38 -6.33 -2.16 8.32
N VAL A 39 -6.14 -2.84 9.45
CA VAL A 39 -7.20 -3.55 10.16
C VAL A 39 -8.26 -2.59 10.69
N GLU A 40 -7.90 -1.39 11.13
CA GLU A 40 -8.87 -0.33 11.49
C GLU A 40 -9.79 0.03 10.32
N ILE A 41 -9.27 0.10 9.10
CA ILE A 41 -10.07 0.33 7.89
C ILE A 41 -11.04 -0.83 7.63
N MET A 42 -10.59 -2.08 7.80
CA MET A 42 -11.42 -3.27 7.62
C MET A 42 -12.50 -3.41 8.69
N LEU A 43 -12.23 -2.96 9.92
CA LEU A 43 -13.17 -3.06 11.05
C LEU A 43 -14.08 -1.84 11.19
N ALA A 44 -14.22 -1.01 10.15
CA ALA A 44 -15.03 0.21 10.21
C ALA A 44 -16.51 -0.05 10.60
N ASP A 45 -17.06 -1.22 10.27
CA ASP A 45 -18.42 -1.64 10.66
C ASP A 45 -18.46 -2.57 11.89
N GLY A 46 -17.29 -2.87 12.47
CA GLY A 46 -17.10 -3.76 13.63
C GLY A 46 -17.14 -5.26 13.31
N VAL A 47 -17.24 -5.69 12.05
CA VAL A 47 -17.33 -7.11 11.68
C VAL A 47 -16.37 -7.46 10.54
N LEU A 48 -15.36 -8.27 10.85
CA LEU A 48 -14.45 -8.77 9.82
C LEU A 48 -15.07 -9.91 9.00
N THR A 49 -15.39 -9.62 7.74
CA THR A 49 -15.89 -10.56 6.74
C THR A 49 -14.86 -11.64 6.40
N ARG A 50 -15.26 -12.67 5.61
CA ARG A 50 -14.32 -13.73 5.21
C ARG A 50 -13.26 -13.19 4.24
N GLU A 51 -13.65 -12.22 3.44
CA GLU A 51 -12.90 -11.54 2.41
C GLU A 51 -11.85 -10.64 3.06
N GLU A 52 -12.23 -9.83 4.05
CA GLU A 52 -11.30 -9.02 4.84
C GLU A 52 -10.33 -9.87 5.66
N LYS A 53 -10.80 -10.97 6.27
CA LYS A 53 -9.92 -11.94 6.96
C LYS A 53 -8.82 -12.45 6.03
N ARG A 54 -9.18 -12.79 4.79
CA ARG A 54 -8.22 -13.28 3.79
C ARG A 54 -7.23 -12.18 3.41
N LEU A 55 -7.71 -10.96 3.23
CA LEU A 55 -6.87 -9.81 2.90
C LEU A 55 -5.90 -9.49 4.03
N ALA A 56 -6.36 -9.51 5.28
CA ALA A 56 -5.52 -9.35 6.46
C ALA A 56 -4.47 -10.46 6.59
N ILE A 57 -4.84 -11.73 6.40
CA ILE A 57 -3.87 -12.84 6.40
C ILE A 57 -2.79 -12.63 5.32
N ARG A 58 -3.19 -12.21 4.12
CA ARG A 58 -2.25 -11.91 3.03
C ARG A 58 -1.33 -10.75 3.40
N LEU A 59 -1.87 -9.67 3.95
CA LEU A 59 -1.10 -8.51 4.38
C LEU A 59 -0.11 -8.88 5.49
N ALA A 60 -0.54 -9.57 6.54
CA ALA A 60 0.33 -10.03 7.63
C ALA A 60 1.50 -10.89 7.10
N THR A 61 1.21 -11.81 6.19
CA THR A 61 2.24 -12.65 5.55
C THR A 61 3.20 -11.80 4.71
N ALA A 62 2.68 -10.84 3.96
CA ALA A 62 3.49 -9.99 3.09
C ALA A 62 4.37 -9.00 3.87
N LEU A 63 3.85 -8.51 5.00
CA LEU A 63 4.58 -7.70 5.98
C LEU A 63 5.48 -8.55 6.87
N LYS A 64 5.54 -9.88 6.71
CA LYS A 64 6.41 -10.78 7.48
C LYS A 64 6.21 -10.66 9.00
N LEU A 65 4.97 -10.48 9.44
CA LEU A 65 4.64 -10.39 10.86
C LEU A 65 4.92 -11.72 11.57
N LYS A 66 5.30 -11.61 12.85
CA LYS A 66 5.40 -12.74 13.79
C LYS A 66 4.01 -13.32 14.04
N GLU A 67 3.94 -14.58 14.43
CA GLU A 67 2.69 -15.35 14.54
C GLU A 67 1.66 -14.70 15.48
N GLU A 68 2.13 -14.08 16.56
CA GLU A 68 1.31 -13.41 17.58
C GLU A 68 0.85 -12.00 17.20
N GLN A 69 1.58 -11.31 16.31
CA GLN A 69 1.39 -9.90 16.01
C GLN A 69 0.03 -9.57 15.37
N PRO A 70 -0.52 -10.38 14.44
CA PRO A 70 -1.86 -10.12 13.91
C PRO A 70 -2.93 -10.09 15.00
N ALA A 71 -2.90 -11.06 15.92
CA ALA A 71 -3.87 -11.14 17.01
C ALA A 71 -3.74 -9.96 17.99
N GLN A 72 -2.51 -9.53 18.28
CA GLN A 72 -2.25 -8.33 19.08
C GLN A 72 -2.82 -7.08 18.42
N ALA A 73 -2.62 -6.91 17.11
CA ALA A 73 -3.16 -5.77 16.37
C ALA A 73 -4.69 -5.74 16.39
N TYR A 74 -5.35 -6.89 16.21
CA TYR A 74 -6.81 -6.98 16.35
C TYR A 74 -7.29 -6.55 17.74
N ALA A 75 -6.68 -7.10 18.80
CA ALA A 75 -7.05 -6.74 20.17
C ALA A 75 -6.81 -5.25 20.46
N ALA A 76 -5.71 -4.69 19.95
CA ALA A 76 -5.40 -3.28 20.09
C ALA A 76 -6.44 -2.37 19.40
N VAL A 77 -6.92 -2.76 18.21
CA VAL A 77 -7.99 -2.03 17.51
C VAL A 77 -9.31 -2.13 18.27
N GLU A 78 -9.69 -3.32 18.73
CA GLU A 78 -10.94 -3.52 19.50
C GLU A 78 -10.94 -2.76 20.84
N ASN A 79 -9.81 -2.71 21.53
CA ASN A 79 -9.69 -2.10 22.86
C ASN A 79 -9.23 -0.64 22.83
N GLY A 80 -8.82 -0.11 21.67
CA GLY A 80 -8.21 1.22 21.56
C GLY A 80 -6.85 1.34 22.26
N GLU A 81 -6.10 0.24 22.29
CA GLU A 81 -4.81 0.15 22.99
C GLU A 81 -3.63 0.40 22.03
N PRO A 82 -2.50 0.92 22.54
CA PRO A 82 -1.29 1.04 21.75
C PRO A 82 -0.64 -0.32 21.50
N LEU A 83 0.07 -0.46 20.38
CA LEU A 83 0.93 -1.60 20.09
C LEU A 83 2.39 -1.33 20.48
N PRO A 84 3.18 -2.38 20.76
CA PRO A 84 4.63 -2.24 20.80
C PRO A 84 5.16 -1.86 19.42
N GLU A 85 6.36 -1.28 19.39
CA GLU A 85 7.10 -1.04 18.15
C GLU A 85 7.36 -2.37 17.43
N GLY A 86 7.03 -2.39 16.14
CA GLY A 86 7.26 -3.48 15.21
C GLY A 86 8.62 -3.38 14.54
N ASP A 87 8.88 -4.32 13.63
CA ASP A 87 10.11 -4.31 12.83
C ASP A 87 9.93 -3.34 11.64
N PRO A 88 11.00 -2.64 11.21
CA PRO A 88 10.94 -1.74 10.06
C PRO A 88 10.62 -2.50 8.75
N ILE A 89 9.93 -1.83 7.83
CA ILE A 89 9.73 -2.26 6.44
C ILE A 89 10.37 -1.27 5.48
N ASP A 90 11.30 -1.79 4.67
CA ASP A 90 11.98 -0.97 3.68
C ASP A 90 11.06 -0.67 2.48
N HIS A 91 11.51 0.24 1.62
CA HIS A 91 10.74 0.68 0.47
C HIS A 91 10.37 -0.45 -0.51
N ASP A 92 11.29 -1.39 -0.78
CA ASP A 92 11.06 -2.46 -1.75
C ASP A 92 10.07 -3.49 -1.19
N GLU A 93 10.18 -3.78 0.11
CA GLU A 93 9.25 -4.62 0.83
C GLU A 93 7.84 -4.01 0.92
N GLN A 94 7.72 -2.68 1.04
CA GLN A 94 6.43 -1.99 0.97
C GLN A 94 5.75 -2.23 -0.39
N ARG A 95 6.49 -2.08 -1.49
CA ARG A 95 5.99 -2.32 -2.86
C ARG A 95 5.60 -3.79 -3.06
N GLU A 96 6.43 -4.70 -2.55
CA GLU A 96 6.13 -6.13 -2.59
C GLU A 96 4.85 -6.46 -1.81
N ALA A 97 4.68 -5.90 -0.61
CA ALA A 97 3.49 -6.09 0.21
C ALA A 97 2.24 -5.55 -0.47
N TYR A 98 2.32 -4.35 -1.02
CA TYR A 98 1.24 -3.72 -1.77
C TYR A 98 0.77 -4.59 -2.96
N GLY A 99 1.70 -5.00 -3.83
CA GLY A 99 1.39 -5.83 -5.00
C GLY A 99 0.72 -7.15 -4.62
N LYS A 100 1.22 -7.82 -3.57
CA LYS A 100 0.65 -9.07 -3.05
C LYS A 100 -0.80 -8.93 -2.55
N VAL A 101 -1.13 -7.80 -1.93
CA VAL A 101 -2.48 -7.48 -1.46
C VAL A 101 -3.39 -7.15 -2.64
N ALA A 102 -2.93 -6.32 -3.58
CA ALA A 102 -3.66 -5.98 -4.80
C ALA A 102 -4.02 -7.23 -5.62
N GLU A 103 -3.08 -8.17 -5.79
CA GLU A 103 -3.34 -9.46 -6.44
C GLU A 103 -4.52 -10.22 -5.80
N VAL A 104 -4.57 -10.30 -4.47
CA VAL A 104 -5.64 -11.04 -3.76
C VAL A 104 -6.97 -10.32 -3.88
N ALA A 105 -6.97 -8.99 -3.76
CA ALA A 105 -8.19 -8.20 -3.94
C ALA A 105 -8.78 -8.40 -5.35
N LEU A 106 -7.92 -8.43 -6.37
CA LEU A 106 -8.34 -8.54 -7.77
C LEU A 106 -8.71 -9.95 -8.20
N LEU A 107 -7.89 -10.96 -7.90
CA LEU A 107 -8.08 -12.33 -8.38
C LEU A 107 -9.33 -13.02 -7.84
N ASN A 108 -9.83 -12.58 -6.68
CA ASN A 108 -11.07 -13.12 -6.13
C ASN A 108 -12.32 -12.57 -6.83
N ALA A 109 -12.16 -11.59 -7.73
CA ALA A 109 -13.19 -11.09 -8.64
C ALA A 109 -14.47 -10.59 -7.94
N SER A 110 -14.31 -10.05 -6.74
CA SER A 110 -15.31 -9.28 -5.99
C SER A 110 -14.58 -8.23 -5.16
N LEU A 111 -13.98 -7.25 -5.83
CA LEU A 111 -13.44 -6.09 -5.13
C LEU A 111 -14.63 -5.23 -4.71
N SER A 112 -14.97 -5.29 -3.43
CA SER A 112 -15.99 -4.43 -2.84
C SER A 112 -15.40 -3.06 -2.52
N ARG A 113 -16.27 -2.15 -2.09
CA ARG A 113 -15.86 -0.83 -1.63
C ARG A 113 -14.90 -0.89 -0.44
N ASP A 114 -14.93 -1.97 0.35
CA ASP A 114 -14.08 -2.14 1.52
C ASP A 114 -12.65 -2.53 1.12
N GLU A 115 -12.47 -3.47 0.18
CA GLU A 115 -11.13 -3.75 -0.35
C GLU A 115 -10.54 -2.54 -1.08
N PHE A 116 -11.36 -1.71 -1.73
CA PHE A 116 -10.88 -0.48 -2.33
C PHE A 116 -10.30 0.49 -1.29
N ARG A 117 -10.97 0.67 -0.15
CA ARG A 117 -10.47 1.51 0.94
C ARG A 117 -9.16 0.98 1.51
N VAL A 118 -9.01 -0.33 1.60
CA VAL A 118 -7.75 -0.96 2.02
C VAL A 118 -6.62 -0.64 1.04
N LEU A 119 -6.86 -0.80 -0.27
CA LEU A 119 -5.83 -0.48 -1.28
C LEU A 119 -5.51 1.01 -1.34
N GLU A 120 -6.48 1.88 -1.08
CA GLU A 120 -6.25 3.33 -0.97
C GLU A 120 -5.41 3.67 0.26
N HIS A 121 -5.75 3.12 1.42
CA HIS A 121 -5.00 3.31 2.66
C HIS A 121 -3.54 2.88 2.51
N LEU A 122 -3.32 1.70 1.93
CA LEU A 122 -1.97 1.19 1.69
C LEU A 122 -1.19 2.04 0.66
N GLN A 123 -1.86 2.60 -0.35
CA GLN A 123 -1.22 3.53 -1.30
C GLN A 123 -0.72 4.78 -0.57
N ASP A 124 -1.53 5.37 0.29
CA ASP A 124 -1.19 6.57 1.04
C ASP A 124 -0.05 6.31 2.03
N VAL A 125 -0.21 5.30 2.88
CA VAL A 125 0.76 4.96 3.94
C VAL A 125 2.12 4.57 3.37
N MET A 126 2.16 3.79 2.28
CA MET A 126 3.41 3.35 1.65
C MET A 126 3.93 4.34 0.60
N GLY A 127 3.20 5.42 0.32
CA GLY A 127 3.56 6.37 -0.73
C GLY A 127 3.67 5.71 -2.11
N ILE A 128 2.74 4.83 -2.46
CA ILE A 128 2.68 4.18 -3.77
C ILE A 128 2.24 5.23 -4.80
N THR A 129 3.09 5.46 -5.79
CA THR A 129 2.81 6.42 -6.86
C THR A 129 1.70 5.92 -7.78
N PRO A 130 1.02 6.83 -8.51
CA PRO A 130 0.06 6.46 -9.54
C PRO A 130 0.60 5.46 -10.58
N GLU A 131 1.85 5.64 -10.98
CA GLU A 131 2.54 4.83 -11.98
C GLU A 131 2.85 3.43 -11.44
N GLU A 132 3.30 3.35 -10.18
CA GLU A 132 3.49 2.07 -9.48
C GLU A 132 2.16 1.34 -9.33
N HIS A 133 1.11 2.04 -8.87
CA HIS A 133 -0.23 1.47 -8.73
C HIS A 133 -0.72 0.86 -10.05
N ALA A 134 -0.65 1.62 -11.16
CA ALA A 134 -1.04 1.13 -12.48
C ALA A 134 -0.22 -0.10 -12.91
N THR A 135 1.08 -0.13 -12.57
CA THR A 135 1.95 -1.28 -12.85
C THR A 135 1.50 -2.53 -12.08
N PHE A 136 1.16 -2.41 -10.79
CA PHE A 136 0.65 -3.53 -10.00
C PHE A 136 -0.69 -4.04 -10.50
N LEU A 137 -1.60 -3.15 -10.93
CA LEU A 137 -2.87 -3.55 -11.53
C LEU A 137 -2.67 -4.35 -12.83
N ALA A 138 -1.77 -3.89 -13.70
CA ALA A 138 -1.44 -4.59 -14.94
C ALA A 138 -0.83 -5.99 -14.67
N GLN A 139 0.04 -6.11 -13.67
CA GLN A 139 0.61 -7.39 -13.25
C GLN A 139 -0.47 -8.33 -12.71
N ALA A 140 -1.41 -7.83 -11.91
CA ALA A 140 -2.52 -8.61 -11.40
C ALA A 140 -3.48 -9.06 -12.52
N GLU A 141 -3.73 -8.23 -13.54
CA GLU A 141 -4.51 -8.62 -14.73
C GLU A 141 -3.84 -9.77 -15.47
N GLU A 142 -2.53 -9.70 -15.70
CA GLU A 142 -1.78 -10.75 -16.38
C GLU A 142 -1.76 -12.05 -15.56
N LEU A 143 -1.54 -11.95 -14.24
CA LEU A 143 -1.66 -13.09 -13.33
C LEU A 143 -3.06 -13.71 -13.38
N ALA A 144 -4.12 -12.91 -13.49
CA ALA A 144 -5.48 -13.40 -13.64
C ALA A 144 -5.64 -14.20 -14.93
N ARG A 145 -5.13 -13.69 -16.06
CA ARG A 145 -5.15 -14.41 -17.34
C ARG A 145 -4.41 -15.74 -17.29
N LEU A 146 -3.28 -15.79 -16.56
CA LEU A 146 -2.47 -17.01 -16.44
C LEU A 146 -3.07 -18.04 -15.47
N ARG A 147 -3.70 -17.59 -14.38
CA ARG A 147 -4.17 -18.48 -13.29
C ARG A 147 -5.64 -18.86 -13.41
N LEU A 148 -6.47 -18.04 -14.05
CA LEU A 148 -7.90 -18.29 -14.18
C LEU A 148 -8.19 -18.94 -15.53
N SER A 149 -8.94 -20.04 -15.50
CA SER A 149 -9.38 -20.71 -16.75
C SER A 149 -10.73 -20.21 -17.27
N ASP A 150 -11.53 -19.54 -16.43
CA ASP A 150 -12.87 -19.05 -16.80
C ASP A 150 -12.78 -17.65 -17.44
N PRO A 151 -13.15 -17.49 -18.73
CA PRO A 151 -13.15 -16.19 -19.40
C PRO A 151 -14.01 -15.13 -18.69
N LYS A 152 -15.10 -15.53 -18.03
CA LYS A 152 -15.96 -14.60 -17.28
C LYS A 152 -15.29 -14.12 -15.99
N ALA A 153 -14.41 -14.92 -15.40
CA ALA A 153 -13.64 -14.51 -14.24
C ALA A 153 -12.55 -13.50 -14.65
N ILE A 154 -11.88 -13.76 -15.77
CA ILE A 154 -10.89 -12.83 -16.34
C ILE A 154 -11.55 -11.48 -16.65
N GLU A 155 -12.72 -11.47 -17.31
CA GLU A 155 -13.38 -10.22 -17.67
C GLU A 155 -13.79 -9.39 -16.45
N ARG A 156 -14.30 -10.02 -15.38
CA ARG A 156 -14.60 -9.32 -14.12
C ARG A 156 -13.39 -8.64 -13.49
N VAL A 157 -12.20 -9.27 -13.57
CA VAL A 157 -10.96 -8.65 -13.10
C VAL A 157 -10.65 -7.39 -13.92
N ARG A 158 -10.82 -7.45 -15.25
CA ARG A 158 -10.57 -6.30 -16.14
C ARG A 158 -11.54 -5.15 -15.88
N GLU A 159 -12.83 -5.45 -15.72
CA GLU A 159 -13.85 -4.47 -15.34
C GLU A 159 -13.48 -3.79 -14.02
N THR A 160 -13.09 -4.58 -13.01
CA THR A 160 -12.66 -4.07 -11.71
C THR A 160 -11.45 -3.13 -11.84
N ILE A 161 -10.44 -3.49 -12.63
CA ILE A 161 -9.26 -2.64 -12.87
C ILE A 161 -9.65 -1.32 -13.57
N SER A 162 -10.57 -1.37 -14.53
CA SER A 162 -11.10 -0.18 -15.19
C SER A 162 -11.80 0.76 -14.18
N ASP A 163 -12.61 0.21 -13.29
CA ASP A 163 -13.29 0.98 -12.24
C ASP A 163 -12.29 1.63 -11.27
N LEU A 164 -11.27 0.89 -10.84
CA LEU A 164 -10.19 1.39 -9.99
C LEU A 164 -9.47 2.57 -10.65
N SER A 165 -9.13 2.44 -11.93
CA SER A 165 -8.46 3.51 -12.67
C SER A 165 -9.33 4.78 -12.73
N THR A 166 -10.63 4.63 -13.02
CA THR A 166 -11.59 5.74 -13.15
C THR A 166 -11.82 6.47 -11.83
N LEU A 167 -11.88 5.72 -10.71
CA LEU A 167 -12.04 6.28 -9.38
C LEU A 167 -10.81 7.10 -8.95
N VAL A 168 -9.60 6.61 -9.26
CA VAL A 168 -8.36 7.33 -8.99
C VAL A 168 -8.28 8.64 -9.80
N PHE A 169 -8.73 8.65 -11.07
CA PHE A 169 -8.80 9.87 -11.88
C PHE A 169 -9.82 10.89 -11.32
N SER A 170 -10.99 10.43 -10.87
CA SER A 170 -12.06 11.31 -10.35
C SER A 170 -11.72 12.00 -9.02
N ARG A 171 -10.66 11.54 -8.32
CA ARG A 171 -10.17 12.16 -7.09
C ARG A 171 -9.04 13.18 -7.32
N ARG A 172 -8.28 13.07 -8.43
CA ARG A 172 -7.24 14.06 -8.80
C ARG A 172 -7.82 15.40 -9.26
N ASP A 173 -9.03 15.40 -9.82
CA ASP A 173 -9.71 16.64 -10.24
C ASP A 173 -10.39 17.41 -9.09
N ARG A 174 -10.28 16.93 -7.85
CA ARG A 174 -10.89 17.53 -6.64
C ARG A 174 -9.88 17.99 -5.59
N ALA A 175 -8.61 18.11 -5.95
CA ALA A 175 -7.54 18.68 -5.11
C ALA A 175 -7.09 20.05 -5.65
#